data_AF-A0A3A8H5X2-F1
#
_entry.id   AF-A0A3A8H5X2-F1
#
_cell.length_a   1.000
_cell.length_b   1.000
_cell.length_c   1.000
_cell.angle_alpha   90.00
_cell.angle_beta   90.00
_cell.angle_gamma   90.00
#
_symmetry.space_group_name_H-M   'P 1'
#
loop_
_entity.id
_entity.type
_entity.pdbx_description
1 polymer ?
#
loop_
_entity_poly.entity_id
_entity_poly.type
_entity_poly.pdbx_seq_one_letter_code
_entity_poly.pdbx_strand_id
1 'polypeptide(L)'
;MRRLLAEVSARHFPNPPATHAQVEAFEARVGWQLDDDLRAFYLHCDGATLFAPREKAPNYRILPLDEIERARVKMRHEDTDTYGPASWYTLLYLQDGDYILADVARQVDGRYPLLDAFHETFPDPAETRQIAASFSEFLERALASGNDFFWLDADG
;
A
#
# COMPACT_ATOMS: atom_id res chain seq x y z
N MET A 1 13.15 4.71 -7.19
CA MET A 1 11.84 5.28 -7.55
C MET A 1 11.67 5.71 -9.02
N ARG A 2 12.45 6.67 -9.58
CA ARG A 2 12.21 7.24 -10.93
C ARG A 2 11.92 6.22 -12.06
N ARG A 3 12.71 5.14 -12.15
CA ARG A 3 12.52 4.07 -13.15
C ARG A 3 11.16 3.37 -12.97
N LEU A 4 10.78 3.06 -11.74
CA LEU A 4 9.51 2.39 -11.41
C LEU A 4 8.32 3.28 -11.79
N LEU A 5 8.38 4.58 -11.50
CA LEU A 5 7.33 5.53 -11.88
C LEU A 5 7.16 5.64 -13.40
N ALA A 6 8.27 5.66 -14.14
CA ALA A 6 8.24 5.65 -15.61
C ALA A 6 7.58 4.37 -16.16
N GLU A 7 7.86 3.22 -15.54
CA GLU A 7 7.23 1.95 -15.89
C GLU A 7 5.72 1.96 -15.61
N VAL A 8 5.32 2.40 -14.41
CA VAL A 8 3.91 2.55 -14.02
C VAL A 8 3.16 3.43 -15.04
N SER A 9 3.70 4.58 -15.41
CA SER A 9 3.07 5.45 -16.42
C SER A 9 3.01 4.85 -17.81
N ALA A 10 4.00 4.05 -18.20
CA ALA A 10 4.08 3.52 -19.56
C ALA A 10 3.24 2.25 -19.77
N ARG A 11 3.04 1.45 -18.73
CA ARG A 11 2.53 0.06 -18.85
C ARG A 11 1.35 -0.28 -17.94
N HIS A 12 0.99 0.60 -17.02
CA HIS A 12 -0.06 0.36 -16.02
C HIS A 12 -1.14 1.46 -16.10
N PHE A 13 -2.02 1.51 -15.10
CA PHE A 13 -3.18 2.40 -15.08
C PHE A 13 -3.09 3.34 -13.87
N PRO A 14 -2.20 4.35 -13.91
CA PRO A 14 -2.09 5.35 -12.86
C PRO A 14 -3.30 6.30 -12.85
N ASN A 15 -3.68 6.74 -11.66
CA ASN A 15 -4.58 7.88 -11.51
C ASN A 15 -3.83 9.20 -11.81
N PRO A 16 -4.56 10.32 -12.01
CA PRO A 16 -3.93 11.64 -12.06
C PRO A 16 -3.05 11.89 -10.82
N PRO A 17 -1.94 12.65 -10.96
CA PRO A 17 -1.07 12.98 -9.84
C PRO A 17 -1.80 13.72 -8.72
N ALA A 18 -1.45 13.42 -7.46
CA ALA A 18 -1.89 14.24 -6.34
C ALA A 18 -1.19 15.60 -6.39
N THR A 19 -1.91 16.65 -6.02
CA THR A 19 -1.31 17.96 -5.75
C THR A 19 -0.61 17.96 -4.39
N HIS A 20 0.34 18.87 -4.21
CA HIS A 20 0.97 19.10 -2.90
C HIS A 20 -0.07 19.39 -1.80
N ALA A 21 -1.13 20.15 -2.12
CA ALA A 21 -2.20 20.43 -1.17
C ALA A 21 -2.99 19.18 -0.77
N GLN A 22 -3.22 18.23 -1.69
CA GLN A 22 -3.85 16.94 -1.36
C GLN A 22 -2.95 16.09 -0.47
N VAL A 23 -1.63 16.10 -0.72
CA VAL A 23 -0.66 15.41 0.15
C VAL A 23 -0.67 16.03 1.55
N GLU A 24 -0.59 17.36 1.66
CA GLU A 24 -0.63 18.05 2.96
C GLU A 24 -1.95 17.78 3.71
N ALA A 25 -3.08 17.79 3.01
CA ALA A 25 -4.38 17.48 3.58
C ALA A 25 -4.47 16.02 4.05
N PHE A 26 -3.88 15.09 3.30
CA PHE A 26 -3.75 13.70 3.71
C PHE A 26 -2.94 13.59 5.00
N GLU A 27 -1.73 14.14 5.04
CA GLU A 27 -0.82 14.06 6.19
C GLU A 27 -1.45 14.69 7.44
N ALA A 28 -2.15 15.82 7.28
CA ALA A 28 -2.91 16.45 8.36
C ALA A 28 -4.06 15.58 8.88
N ARG A 29 -4.77 14.86 7.99
CA ARG A 29 -5.87 13.96 8.36
C ARG A 29 -5.37 12.73 9.11
N VAL A 30 -4.28 12.11 8.65
CA VAL A 30 -3.79 10.84 9.21
C VAL A 30 -2.82 11.01 10.37
N GLY A 31 -2.20 12.20 10.50
CA GLY A 31 -1.29 12.53 11.59
C GLY A 31 0.14 11.98 11.42
N TRP A 32 0.51 11.57 10.22
CA TRP A 32 1.85 11.08 9.86
C TRP A 32 2.24 11.57 8.45
N GLN A 33 3.54 11.54 8.15
CA GLN A 33 4.08 12.07 6.90
C GLN A 33 4.42 10.96 5.91
N LEU A 34 4.12 11.14 4.63
CA LEU A 34 4.60 10.26 3.57
C LEU A 34 6.13 10.28 3.55
N ASP A 35 6.76 9.09 3.56
CA ASP A 35 8.18 8.98 3.26
C ASP A 35 8.47 9.35 1.80
N ASP A 36 9.75 9.49 1.42
CA ASP A 36 10.14 9.99 0.11
C ASP A 36 9.61 9.15 -1.07
N ASP A 37 9.26 7.87 -0.87
CA ASP A 37 8.90 6.90 -1.90
C ASP A 37 7.41 7.04 -2.12
N LEU A 38 6.64 7.01 -1.04
CA LEU A 38 5.21 7.29 -1.08
C LEU A 38 4.96 8.69 -1.62
N ARG A 39 5.68 9.71 -1.13
CA ARG A 39 5.53 11.09 -1.61
C ARG A 39 5.86 11.21 -3.10
N ALA A 40 6.97 10.62 -3.56
CA ALA A 40 7.32 10.61 -4.97
C ALA A 40 6.28 9.87 -5.83
N PHE A 41 5.71 8.78 -5.32
CA PHE A 41 4.65 8.04 -6.00
C PHE A 41 3.36 8.83 -6.09
N TYR A 42 2.84 9.34 -4.97
CA TYR A 42 1.56 10.06 -4.94
C TYR A 42 1.59 11.38 -5.72
N LEU A 43 2.73 12.09 -5.72
CA LEU A 43 2.92 13.28 -6.57
C LEU A 43 3.10 12.92 -8.06
N HIS A 44 3.28 11.65 -8.40
CA HIS A 44 3.36 11.16 -9.78
C HIS A 44 2.03 10.55 -10.24
N CYS A 45 1.32 9.86 -9.36
CA CYS A 45 -0.03 9.34 -9.54
C CYS A 45 -0.70 9.08 -8.19
N ASP A 46 -1.92 9.57 -8.00
CA ASP A 46 -2.68 9.39 -6.76
C ASP A 46 -3.31 7.98 -6.69
N GLY A 47 -2.47 6.97 -6.50
CA GLY A 47 -2.86 5.57 -6.66
C GLY A 47 -2.76 5.08 -8.10
N ALA A 48 -2.81 3.76 -8.26
CA ALA A 48 -2.72 3.12 -9.57
C ALA A 48 -3.30 1.71 -9.52
N THR A 49 -3.81 1.23 -10.65
CA THR A 49 -4.07 -0.18 -10.86
C THR A 49 -2.95 -0.79 -11.69
N LEU A 50 -2.30 -1.85 -11.22
CA LEU A 50 -1.23 -2.51 -11.98
C LEU A 50 -1.80 -3.60 -12.90
N PHE A 51 -1.15 -3.84 -14.05
CA PHE A 51 -1.41 -4.92 -15.01
C PHE A 51 -2.70 -4.85 -15.82
N ALA A 52 -3.80 -4.41 -15.22
CA ALA A 52 -5.07 -4.24 -15.92
C ALA A 52 -5.86 -3.02 -15.39
N PRO A 53 -6.85 -2.52 -16.15
CA PRO A 53 -7.81 -1.54 -15.65
C PRO A 53 -8.59 -2.10 -14.46
N ARG A 54 -9.11 -1.21 -13.61
CA ARG A 54 -9.86 -1.57 -12.39
C ARG A 54 -11.04 -2.50 -12.67
N GLU A 55 -11.71 -2.34 -13.82
CA GLU A 55 -12.88 -3.14 -14.22
C GLU A 55 -12.54 -4.61 -14.46
N LYS A 56 -11.25 -4.92 -14.65
CA LYS A 56 -10.75 -6.30 -14.79
C LYS A 56 -10.27 -6.91 -13.48
N ALA A 57 -10.44 -6.20 -12.36
CA ALA A 57 -10.08 -6.63 -11.02
C ALA A 57 -8.67 -7.27 -10.92
N PRO A 58 -7.59 -6.56 -11.30
CA PRO A 58 -6.25 -7.11 -11.13
C PRO A 58 -5.86 -7.19 -9.65
N ASN A 59 -4.80 -7.95 -9.39
CA ASN A 59 -4.36 -8.30 -8.04
C ASN A 59 -3.73 -7.14 -7.26
N TYR A 60 -3.39 -6.04 -7.92
CA TYR A 60 -2.69 -4.93 -7.29
C TYR A 60 -3.38 -3.61 -7.61
N ARG A 61 -4.04 -3.07 -6.59
CA ARG A 61 -4.62 -1.73 -6.61
C ARG A 61 -3.99 -0.90 -5.49
N ILE A 62 -3.08 0.00 -5.87
CA ILE A 62 -2.53 1.00 -4.96
C ILE A 62 -3.60 2.05 -4.69
N LEU A 63 -3.96 2.24 -3.43
CA LEU A 63 -5.07 3.09 -3.03
C LEU A 63 -4.72 4.58 -3.27
N PRO A 64 -5.67 5.39 -3.78
CA PRO A 64 -5.54 6.84 -3.73
C PRO A 64 -5.51 7.33 -2.27
N LEU A 65 -4.94 8.51 -2.03
CA LEU A 65 -4.74 9.06 -0.68
C LEU A 65 -6.03 9.14 0.13
N ASP A 66 -7.17 9.44 -0.50
CA ASP A 66 -8.48 9.56 0.14
C ASP A 66 -9.07 8.23 0.61
N GLU A 67 -8.63 7.10 0.06
CA GLU A 67 -9.05 5.75 0.44
C GLU A 67 -8.14 5.10 1.50
N ILE A 68 -6.99 5.69 1.81
CA ILE A 68 -6.10 5.19 2.88
C ILE A 68 -6.73 5.48 4.24
N GLU A 69 -6.92 4.41 5.01
CA GLU A 69 -7.52 4.41 6.34
C GLU A 69 -6.72 3.51 7.29
N ARG A 70 -6.99 3.58 8.60
CA ARG A 70 -6.43 2.62 9.56
C ARG A 70 -6.96 1.22 9.22
N ALA A 71 -6.07 0.24 9.19
CA ALA A 71 -6.37 -1.16 8.87
C ALA A 71 -7.52 -1.72 9.72
N ARG A 72 -7.50 -1.43 11.03
CA ARG A 72 -8.53 -1.85 11.98
C ARG A 72 -9.92 -1.27 11.72
N VAL A 73 -9.99 -0.02 11.26
CA VAL A 73 -11.26 0.58 10.82
C VAL A 73 -11.72 -0.07 9.52
N LYS A 74 -10.79 -0.28 8.58
CA LYS A 74 -11.13 -0.79 7.25
C LYS A 74 -11.62 -2.24 7.26
N MET A 75 -10.95 -3.12 8.02
CA MET A 75 -11.21 -4.56 8.01
C MET A 75 -12.13 -5.04 9.14
N ARG A 76 -12.33 -4.23 10.20
CA ARG A 76 -13.11 -4.61 11.38
C ARG A 76 -14.17 -3.58 11.77
N HIS A 77 -14.25 -2.45 11.09
CA HIS A 77 -15.21 -1.37 11.33
C HIS A 77 -15.17 -0.79 12.75
N GLU A 78 -14.05 -0.97 13.45
CA GLU A 78 -13.86 -0.52 14.82
C GLU A 78 -12.42 -0.04 15.05
N ASP A 79 -12.25 1.12 15.69
CA ASP A 79 -10.95 1.74 15.97
C ASP A 79 -10.47 1.40 17.39
N THR A 80 -10.23 0.11 17.66
CA THR A 80 -9.74 -0.37 18.96
C THR A 80 -8.50 -1.24 18.82
N ASP A 81 -7.66 -1.27 19.86
CA ASP A 81 -6.41 -2.02 19.87
C ASP A 81 -6.64 -3.55 19.79
N THR A 82 -7.85 -4.02 20.08
CA THR A 82 -8.31 -5.40 19.82
C THR A 82 -8.11 -5.81 18.37
N TYR A 83 -8.28 -4.86 17.44
CA TYR A 83 -8.21 -5.09 16.00
C TYR A 83 -6.88 -4.64 15.39
N GLY A 84 -5.83 -4.62 16.21
CA GLY A 84 -4.46 -4.40 15.76
C GLY A 84 -3.95 -2.97 15.97
N PRO A 85 -2.67 -2.75 15.65
CA PRO A 85 -2.00 -1.47 15.88
C PRO A 85 -2.67 -0.28 15.17
N ALA A 86 -2.73 0.84 15.88
CA ALA A 86 -3.18 2.13 15.34
C ALA A 86 -2.31 2.62 14.17
N SER A 87 -1.04 2.21 14.15
CA SER A 87 -0.06 2.61 13.15
C SER A 87 -0.17 1.87 11.84
N TRP A 88 -1.05 0.89 11.71
CA TRP A 88 -1.21 0.14 10.47
C TRP A 88 -2.27 0.80 9.59
N TYR A 89 -1.87 1.23 8.39
CA TYR A 89 -2.73 1.88 7.41
C TYR A 89 -2.78 1.07 6.13
N THR A 90 -3.97 0.97 5.52
CA THR A 90 -4.13 0.30 4.22
C THR A 90 -3.45 1.11 3.12
N LEU A 91 -2.60 0.47 2.32
CA LEU A 91 -1.89 1.12 1.23
C LEU A 91 -2.25 0.53 -0.14
N LEU A 92 -2.43 -0.79 -0.22
CA LEU A 92 -2.90 -1.47 -1.42
C LEU A 92 -4.07 -2.38 -1.10
N TYR A 93 -5.03 -2.46 -2.00
CA TYR A 93 -6.03 -3.50 -2.07
C TYR A 93 -5.56 -4.58 -3.04
N LEU A 94 -5.69 -5.85 -2.65
CA LEU A 94 -5.35 -6.97 -3.50
C LEU A 94 -6.58 -7.52 -4.22
N GLN A 95 -7.31 -8.42 -3.57
CA GLN A 95 -8.65 -8.92 -3.90
C GLN A 95 -9.32 -9.39 -2.60
N ASP A 96 -10.60 -9.76 -2.66
CA ASP A 96 -11.33 -10.43 -1.57
C ASP A 96 -11.27 -9.76 -0.18
N GLY A 97 -10.98 -8.46 -0.14
CA GLY A 97 -10.87 -7.71 1.12
C GLY A 97 -9.47 -7.67 1.72
N ASP A 98 -8.46 -8.22 1.05
CA ASP A 98 -7.07 -8.25 1.51
C ASP A 98 -6.32 -6.97 1.17
N TYR A 99 -5.38 -6.61 2.05
CA TYR A 99 -4.64 -5.38 1.93
C TYR A 99 -3.15 -5.57 2.20
N ILE A 100 -2.35 -4.76 1.52
CA ILE A 100 -0.99 -4.47 1.96
C ILE A 100 -1.04 -3.22 2.84
N LEU A 101 -0.46 -3.33 4.02
CA LEU A 101 -0.44 -2.27 5.02
C LEU A 101 0.93 -1.58 5.05
N ALA A 102 0.94 -0.30 5.39
CA ALA A 102 2.14 0.40 5.85
C ALA A 102 2.11 0.49 7.39
N ASP A 103 3.20 0.07 8.06
CA ASP A 103 3.36 0.29 9.49
C ASP A 103 4.08 1.61 9.75
N VAL A 104 3.31 2.65 10.08
CA VAL A 104 3.84 4.01 10.20
C VAL A 104 4.50 4.31 11.55
N ALA A 105 4.48 3.35 12.50
CA ALA A 105 5.23 3.45 13.75
C ALA A 105 6.69 3.04 13.59
N ARG A 106 7.04 2.40 12.47
CA ARG A 106 8.39 1.88 12.20
C ARG A 106 8.94 2.56 10.96
N GLN A 107 10.20 2.98 11.02
CA GLN A 107 10.96 3.37 9.84
C GLN A 107 12.26 2.59 9.80
N VAL A 108 12.56 2.01 8.63
CA VAL A 108 13.86 1.41 8.33
C VAL A 108 14.49 2.27 7.25
N ASP A 109 15.63 2.89 7.55
CA ASP A 109 16.29 3.87 6.67
C ASP A 109 15.35 4.97 6.15
N GLY A 110 14.43 5.43 7.02
CA GLY A 110 13.44 6.46 6.71
C GLY A 110 12.22 5.97 5.91
N ARG A 111 12.04 4.66 5.72
CA ARG A 111 10.96 4.05 4.93
C ARG A 111 10.02 3.21 5.76
N TYR A 112 8.75 3.22 5.40
CA TYR A 112 7.75 2.37 6.05
C TYR A 112 7.82 0.92 5.53
N PRO A 113 7.95 -0.08 6.42
CA PRO A 113 7.84 -1.47 6.02
C PRO A 113 6.39 -1.77 5.61
N LEU A 114 6.24 -2.67 4.63
CA LEU A 114 4.94 -3.11 4.15
C LEU A 114 4.62 -4.51 4.64
N LEU A 115 3.38 -4.70 5.08
CA LEU A 115 2.87 -5.93 5.66
C LEU A 115 1.77 -6.51 4.78
N ASP A 116 1.78 -7.83 4.59
CA ASP A 116 0.61 -8.54 4.05
C ASP A 116 -0.43 -8.71 5.16
N ALA A 117 -1.69 -8.39 4.87
CA ALA A 117 -2.79 -8.51 5.81
C ALA A 117 -3.98 -9.20 5.16
N PHE A 118 -4.11 -10.48 5.48
CA PHE A 118 -5.25 -11.31 5.11
C PHE A 118 -6.46 -10.98 5.99
N HIS A 119 -7.57 -10.60 5.37
CA HIS A 119 -8.71 -10.04 6.10
C HIS A 119 -9.40 -11.06 7.02
N GLU A 120 -9.25 -12.36 6.82
CA GLU A 120 -9.85 -13.37 7.70
C GLU A 120 -9.07 -13.52 9.01
N THR A 121 -7.74 -13.47 8.96
CA THR A 121 -6.87 -13.68 10.12
C THR A 121 -6.43 -12.38 10.80
N PHE A 122 -6.66 -11.23 10.17
CA PHE A 122 -6.33 -9.93 10.75
C PHE A 122 -6.97 -9.72 12.15
N PRO A 123 -6.23 -9.24 13.17
CA PRO A 123 -4.87 -8.71 13.13
C PRO A 123 -3.79 -9.70 13.64
N ASP A 124 -3.94 -11.02 13.46
CA ASP A 124 -2.99 -12.01 14.00
C ASP A 124 -1.54 -11.67 13.57
N PRO A 125 -0.63 -11.36 14.52
CA PRO A 125 0.75 -11.04 14.19
C PRO A 125 1.54 -12.19 13.54
N ALA A 126 1.10 -13.44 13.70
CA ALA A 126 1.72 -14.59 13.03
C ALA A 126 1.42 -14.62 11.53
N GLU A 127 0.29 -14.04 11.14
CA GLU A 127 -0.22 -14.01 9.76
C GLU A 127 -0.01 -12.64 9.10
N THR A 128 0.14 -11.55 9.88
CA THR A 128 0.42 -10.21 9.36
C THR A 128 1.93 -9.98 9.22
N ARG A 129 2.52 -10.48 8.13
CA ARG A 129 3.98 -10.54 7.95
C ARG A 129 4.52 -9.39 7.11
N GLN A 130 5.74 -8.94 7.43
CA GLN A 130 6.46 -7.98 6.60
C GLN A 130 6.90 -8.63 5.29
N ILE A 131 6.48 -8.06 4.16
CA ILE A 131 6.79 -8.57 2.81
C ILE A 131 7.77 -7.67 2.03
N ALA A 132 7.94 -6.42 2.47
CA ALA A 132 8.92 -5.48 1.93
C ALA A 132 9.37 -4.50 3.02
N ALA A 133 10.62 -4.03 2.95
CA ALA A 133 11.16 -3.00 3.83
C ALA A 133 10.80 -1.58 3.40
N SER A 134 10.32 -1.39 2.17
CA SER A 134 9.90 -0.09 1.64
C SER A 134 8.87 -0.22 0.51
N PHE A 135 8.20 0.88 0.18
CA PHE A 135 7.30 0.93 -0.98
C PHE A 135 8.02 0.72 -2.32
N SER A 136 9.23 1.26 -2.50
CA SER A 136 9.98 1.02 -3.76
C SER A 136 10.37 -0.44 -3.95
N GLU A 137 10.81 -1.13 -2.88
CA GLU A 137 11.10 -2.57 -2.93
C GLU A 137 9.85 -3.37 -3.28
N PHE A 138 8.73 -3.09 -2.62
CA PHE A 138 7.46 -3.74 -2.94
C PHE A 138 7.07 -3.52 -4.40
N LEU A 139 7.10 -2.27 -4.86
CA LEU A 139 6.69 -1.93 -6.22
C LEU A 139 7.60 -2.60 -7.26
N GLU A 140 8.91 -2.67 -7.02
CA GLU A 140 9.84 -3.38 -7.90
C GLU A 140 9.50 -4.87 -8.01
N ARG A 141 9.24 -5.55 -6.89
CA ARG A 141 8.88 -6.97 -6.88
C ARG A 141 7.50 -7.23 -7.48
N ALA A 142 6.51 -6.39 -7.14
CA ALA A 142 5.18 -6.49 -7.71
C ALA A 142 5.21 -6.32 -9.23
N LEU A 143 5.93 -5.33 -9.77
CA LEU A 143 6.09 -5.15 -11.21
C LEU A 143 6.78 -6.34 -11.89
N ALA A 144 7.75 -6.96 -11.22
CA ALA A 144 8.46 -8.13 -11.72
C ALA A 144 7.63 -9.43 -11.68
N SER A 145 6.56 -9.49 -10.86
CA SER A 145 5.78 -10.72 -10.65
C SER A 145 4.76 -11.02 -11.75
N GLY A 146 4.52 -10.09 -12.68
CA GLY A 146 3.57 -10.32 -13.77
C GLY A 146 2.12 -10.49 -13.31
N ASN A 147 1.73 -9.81 -12.22
CA ASN A 147 0.42 -9.84 -11.54
C ASN A 147 0.26 -10.95 -10.48
N ASP A 148 1.25 -11.79 -10.23
CA ASP A 148 1.19 -12.79 -9.14
C ASP A 148 1.62 -12.19 -7.78
N PHE A 149 1.22 -12.79 -6.66
CA PHE A 149 1.63 -12.37 -5.31
C PHE A 149 3.06 -12.84 -4.99
N PHE A 150 4.05 -11.96 -5.16
CA PHE A 150 5.47 -12.34 -5.15
C PHE A 150 5.98 -12.94 -3.83
N TRP A 151 5.27 -12.71 -2.72
CA TRP A 151 5.66 -13.18 -1.40
C TRP A 151 5.08 -14.56 -1.05
N LEU A 152 4.13 -15.06 -1.84
CA LEU A 152 3.57 -16.41 -1.66
C LEU A 152 4.47 -17.50 -2.27
N ASP A 153 5.38 -17.14 -3.17
CA ASP A 153 6.37 -18.06 -3.72
C ASP A 153 7.54 -18.37 -2.76
N ALA A 154 7.59 -17.69 -1.60
CA ALA A 154 8.63 -17.91 -0.59
C ALA A 154 8.38 -19.16 0.28
N ASP A 155 7.19 -19.77 0.19
CA ASP A 155 6.87 -21.06 0.79
C ASP A 155 7.07 -22.18 -0.25
N GLY A 156 8.33 -22.43 -0.60
CA GLY A 156 8.75 -23.64 -1.33
C GLY A 156 8.79 -24.87 -0.43
#